data_AF-A0A6G3Z8H8-F1
#
_entry.id   AF-A0A6G3Z8H8-F1
#
_cell.length_a   1.000
_cell.length_b   1.000
_cell.length_c   1.000
_cell.angle_alpha   90.00
_cell.angle_beta   90.00
_cell.angle_gamma   90.00
#
_symmetry.space_group_name_H-M   'P 1'
#
loop_
_entity.id
_entity.type
_entity.pdbx_description
1 polymer ?
#
loop_
_entity_poly.entity_id
_entity_poly.type
_entity_poly.pdbx_seq_one_letter_code
_entity_poly.pdbx_strand_id
1 'polypeptide(L)'
;MQSRLRDRTLLFRYLVIVNLMLGGWYLHWRLTRSLNTEVLWFSIPLLLAEVYMYVGGAIFLLGLWRPIERQVRNLSELIPILPEHDYPTVDVFITCCNEPVDIVAETASAALKMDYPVTKLRVYILDDGNSAEMRSMAEQLCLQDLQSPALQRAADRLNTTRYRLTSRLGQMQALREDLAEVEGILSSQRLQVKSTYDALTQVMGWFDASWHQ
;
A
#
# COMPACT_ATOMS: atom_id res chain seq x y z
N MET A 1 -24.20 -8.41 10.61
CA MET A 1 -23.44 -7.44 11.43
C MET A 1 -23.84 -5.97 11.22
N GLN A 2 -24.55 -5.61 10.14
CA GLN A 2 -25.01 -4.23 9.87
C GLN A 2 -26.12 -3.71 10.80
N SER A 3 -26.92 -4.58 11.43
CA SER A 3 -28.06 -4.17 12.26
C SER A 3 -27.65 -3.45 13.55
N ARG A 4 -26.67 -4.01 14.31
CA ARG A 4 -26.22 -3.41 15.58
C ARG A 4 -25.58 -2.02 15.44
N LEU A 5 -25.07 -1.68 14.26
CA LEU A 5 -24.42 -0.39 13.99
C LEU A 5 -25.45 0.72 13.70
N ARG A 6 -26.57 0.35 13.06
CA ARG A 6 -27.71 1.26 12.84
C ARG A 6 -28.31 1.69 14.18
N ASP A 7 -28.51 0.75 15.10
CA ASP A 7 -29.14 1.04 16.39
C ASP A 7 -28.29 1.99 17.27
N ARG A 8 -26.96 1.86 17.23
CA ARG A 8 -26.04 2.75 17.96
C ARG A 8 -25.98 4.17 17.40
N THR A 9 -26.04 4.30 16.07
CA THR A 9 -26.02 5.62 15.41
C THR A 9 -27.36 6.35 15.46
N LEU A 10 -28.47 5.63 15.62
CA LEU A 10 -29.80 6.21 15.78
C LEU A 10 -29.95 6.98 17.10
N LEU A 11 -29.46 6.42 18.22
CA LEU A 11 -29.46 7.11 19.51
C LEU A 11 -28.68 8.44 19.43
N PHE A 12 -27.49 8.42 18.83
CA PHE A 12 -26.69 9.62 18.61
C PHE A 12 -27.44 10.67 17.81
N ARG A 13 -28.03 10.30 16.67
CA ARG A 13 -28.82 11.23 15.83
C ARG A 13 -30.01 11.81 16.57
N TYR A 14 -30.69 10.98 17.36
CA TYR A 14 -31.80 11.43 18.19
C TYR A 14 -31.36 12.48 19.21
N LEU A 15 -30.28 12.20 19.95
CA LEU A 15 -29.71 13.16 20.91
C LEU A 15 -29.25 14.46 20.24
N VAL A 16 -28.68 14.38 19.04
CA VAL A 16 -28.29 15.57 18.24
C VAL A 16 -29.52 16.42 17.91
N ILE A 17 -30.60 15.81 17.41
CA ILE A 17 -31.83 16.53 17.07
C ILE A 17 -32.43 17.18 18.31
N VAL A 18 -32.51 16.46 19.44
CA VAL A 18 -33.03 17.00 20.70
C VAL A 18 -32.16 18.16 21.18
N ASN A 19 -30.84 18.02 21.15
CA ASN A 19 -29.91 19.07 21.55
C ASN A 19 -30.05 20.33 20.68
N LEU A 20 -30.18 20.18 19.36
CA LEU A 20 -30.40 21.31 18.45
C LEU A 20 -31.76 21.97 18.67
N MET A 21 -32.82 21.20 18.92
CA MET A 21 -34.14 21.76 19.24
C MET A 21 -34.13 22.55 20.55
N LEU A 22 -33.53 22.00 21.61
CA LEU A 22 -33.41 22.67 22.91
C LEU A 22 -32.52 23.91 22.80
N GLY A 23 -31.40 23.84 22.08
CA GLY A 23 -30.53 24.99 21.85
C GLY A 23 -31.20 26.10 21.04
N GLY A 24 -31.94 25.76 19.99
CA GLY A 24 -32.73 26.71 19.20
C GLY A 24 -33.85 27.36 20.03
N TRP A 25 -34.56 26.58 20.85
CA TRP A 25 -35.55 27.09 21.79
C TRP A 25 -34.92 28.05 22.80
N TYR A 26 -33.80 27.66 23.40
CA TYR A 26 -33.05 28.51 24.34
C TYR A 26 -32.64 29.83 23.68
N LEU A 27 -32.09 29.79 22.46
CA LEU A 27 -31.64 30.98 21.75
C LEU A 27 -32.81 31.90 21.39
N HIS A 28 -33.97 31.33 21.04
CA HIS A 28 -35.20 32.10 20.83
C HIS A 28 -35.67 32.81 22.10
N TRP A 29 -35.69 32.11 23.24
CA TRP A 29 -35.98 32.72 24.54
C TRP A 29 -34.96 33.80 24.91
N ARG A 30 -33.66 33.53 24.67
CA ARG A 30 -32.56 34.45 24.93
C ARG A 30 -32.78 35.78 24.20
N LEU A 31 -33.10 35.70 22.91
CA LEU A 31 -33.35 36.86 22.03
C LEU A 31 -34.62 37.63 22.40
N THR A 32 -35.70 36.96 22.80
CA THR A 32 -37.03 37.60 22.96
C THR A 32 -37.35 38.04 24.39
N ARG A 33 -36.80 37.37 25.41
CA ARG A 33 -37.20 37.58 26.81
C ARG A 33 -36.05 37.98 27.73
N SER A 34 -34.82 37.56 27.44
CA SER A 34 -33.68 37.67 28.37
C SER A 34 -32.69 38.78 28.03
N LEU A 35 -32.84 39.49 26.91
CA LEU A 35 -31.93 40.57 26.56
C LEU A 35 -32.12 41.75 27.51
N ASN A 36 -31.08 42.00 28.32
CA ASN A 36 -31.05 43.16 29.20
C ASN A 36 -30.79 44.42 28.36
N THR A 37 -31.83 45.26 28.24
CA THR A 37 -31.82 46.50 27.48
C THR A 37 -31.08 47.65 28.19
N GLU A 38 -30.80 47.52 29.49
CA GLU A 38 -30.07 48.54 30.27
C GLU A 38 -28.55 48.51 30.00
N VAL A 39 -28.01 47.34 29.62
CA VAL A 39 -26.56 47.13 29.43
C VAL A 39 -26.29 46.42 28.10
N LEU A 40 -26.72 47.05 27.00
CA LEU A 40 -26.61 46.46 25.65
C LEU A 40 -25.18 46.15 25.22
N TRP A 41 -24.20 46.95 25.64
CA TRP A 41 -22.80 46.78 25.25
C TRP A 41 -22.16 45.49 25.78
N PHE A 42 -22.69 44.91 26.86
CA PHE A 42 -22.27 43.59 27.38
C PHE A 42 -23.17 42.47 26.85
N SER A 43 -24.48 42.74 26.77
CA SER A 43 -25.48 41.77 26.28
C SER A 43 -25.25 41.36 24.82
N ILE A 44 -24.85 42.29 23.95
CA ILE A 44 -24.66 42.02 22.50
C ILE A 44 -23.45 41.10 22.24
N PRO A 45 -22.23 41.38 22.76
CA PRO A 45 -21.10 40.46 22.59
C PRO A 45 -21.36 39.07 23.15
N LEU A 46 -22.03 38.99 24.30
CA LEU A 46 -22.40 37.71 24.91
C LEU A 46 -23.38 36.92 24.04
N LEU A 47 -24.40 37.60 23.49
CA LEU A 47 -25.34 36.99 22.53
C LEU A 47 -24.61 36.49 21.28
N LEU A 48 -23.69 37.28 20.71
CA LEU A 48 -22.92 36.88 19.53
C LEU A 48 -22.04 35.65 19.83
N ALA A 49 -21.41 35.59 21.00
CA ALA A 49 -20.64 34.44 21.43
C ALA A 49 -21.51 33.18 21.57
N GLU A 50 -22.70 33.30 22.15
CA GLU A 50 -23.67 32.19 22.27
C GLU A 50 -24.17 31.71 20.89
N VAL A 51 -24.51 32.63 19.98
CA VAL A 51 -24.91 32.29 18.60
C VAL A 51 -23.77 31.60 17.86
N TYR A 52 -22.54 32.12 17.98
CA TYR A 52 -21.35 31.54 17.36
C TYR A 52 -21.09 30.11 17.86
N MET A 53 -21.14 29.89 19.17
CA MET A 53 -21.00 28.55 19.78
C MET A 53 -22.10 27.60 19.31
N TYR A 54 -23.35 28.05 19.26
CA TYR A 54 -24.48 27.23 18.81
C TYR A 54 -24.35 26.84 17.33
N VAL A 55 -24.02 27.79 16.45
CA VAL A 55 -23.82 27.52 15.01
C VAL A 55 -22.61 26.63 14.78
N GLY A 56 -21.48 26.90 15.44
CA GLY A 56 -20.28 26.07 15.36
C GLY A 56 -20.53 24.64 15.83
N GLY A 57 -21.22 24.48 16.95
CA GLY A 57 -21.66 23.18 17.47
C GLY A 57 -22.60 22.46 16.50
N ALA A 58 -23.55 23.18 15.88
CA ALA A 58 -24.46 22.60 14.88
C ALA A 58 -23.70 22.07 13.66
N ILE A 59 -22.75 22.84 13.12
CA ILE A 59 -21.91 22.42 11.99
C ILE A 59 -21.09 21.17 12.37
N PHE A 60 -20.48 21.16 13.57
CA PHE A 60 -19.72 20.02 14.07
C PHE A 60 -20.59 18.75 14.18
N LEU A 61 -21.78 18.86 14.78
CA LEU A 61 -22.71 17.73 14.93
C LEU A 61 -23.26 17.24 13.58
N LEU A 62 -23.49 18.15 12.62
CA LEU A 62 -23.84 17.79 11.24
C LEU A 62 -22.69 17.06 10.54
N GLY A 63 -21.43 17.44 10.79
CA GLY A 63 -20.26 16.70 10.32
C GLY A 63 -20.21 15.27 10.83
N LEU A 64 -20.65 15.03 12.07
CA LEU A 64 -20.74 13.71 12.69
C LEU A 64 -21.99 12.90 12.27
N TRP A 65 -22.89 13.46 11.45
CA TRP A 65 -24.17 12.85 11.10
C TRP A 65 -24.04 11.47 10.43
N ARG A 66 -22.96 11.28 9.67
CA ARG A 66 -22.59 10.02 9.03
C ARG A 66 -21.15 9.66 9.40
N PRO A 67 -20.94 8.86 10.47
CA PRO A 67 -19.61 8.33 10.75
C PRO A 67 -19.16 7.48 9.56
N ILE A 68 -17.98 7.78 9.03
CA ILE A 68 -17.36 6.96 7.99
C ILE A 68 -16.72 5.77 8.67
N GLU A 69 -17.40 4.63 8.63
CA GLU A 69 -16.82 3.36 9.05
C GLU A 69 -15.99 2.81 7.89
N ARG A 70 -14.66 2.94 7.99
CA ARG A 70 -13.73 2.23 7.11
C ARG A 70 -13.52 0.84 7.70
N GLN A 71 -13.96 -0.19 6.99
CA GLN A 71 -13.57 -1.55 7.32
C GLN A 71 -12.09 -1.69 7.02
N VAL A 72 -11.29 -1.99 8.05
CA VAL A 72 -9.91 -2.43 7.86
C VAL A 72 -10.01 -3.83 7.25
N ARG A 73 -9.63 -3.97 5.99
CA ARG A 73 -9.55 -5.26 5.31
C ARG A 73 -8.11 -5.70 5.30
N ASN A 74 -7.87 -6.96 5.63
CA ASN A 74 -6.56 -7.56 5.46
C ASN A 74 -6.22 -7.68 3.97
N LEU A 75 -4.93 -7.66 3.62
CA LEU A 75 -4.49 -7.83 2.22
C LEU A 75 -5.00 -9.14 1.61
N SER A 76 -5.14 -10.19 2.44
CA SER A 76 -5.70 -11.49 2.07
C SER A 76 -7.20 -11.46 1.73
N GLU A 77 -7.92 -10.42 2.14
CA GLU A 77 -9.38 -10.25 1.94
C GLU A 77 -9.70 -9.33 0.76
N LEU A 78 -8.68 -8.88 0.01
CA LEU A 78 -8.88 -8.10 -1.20
C LEU A 78 -9.55 -8.94 -2.29
N ILE A 79 -10.44 -8.31 -3.05
CA ILE A 79 -11.13 -8.92 -4.19
C ILE A 79 -10.81 -8.06 -5.43
N PRO A 80 -10.07 -8.58 -6.43
CA PRO A 80 -9.47 -9.92 -6.49
C PRO A 80 -8.34 -10.12 -5.47
N ILE A 81 -8.04 -11.38 -5.12
CA ILE A 81 -6.92 -11.73 -4.24
C ILE A 81 -5.63 -11.30 -4.94
N LEU A 82 -4.90 -10.39 -4.31
CA LEU A 82 -3.61 -9.93 -4.83
C LEU A 82 -2.54 -10.95 -4.41
N PRO A 83 -1.79 -11.56 -5.35
CA PRO A 83 -0.68 -12.43 -4.98
C PRO A 83 0.44 -11.61 -4.35
N GLU A 84 1.21 -12.22 -3.44
CA GLU A 84 2.32 -11.52 -2.74
C GLU A 84 3.34 -10.88 -3.70
N HIS A 85 3.50 -11.44 -4.90
CA HIS A 85 4.37 -10.89 -5.93
C HIS A 85 3.90 -9.53 -6.47
N ASP A 86 2.60 -9.23 -6.40
CA ASP A 86 2.02 -7.97 -6.87
C ASP A 86 1.88 -6.93 -5.74
N TYR A 87 2.28 -7.28 -4.51
CA TYR A 87 2.29 -6.33 -3.39
C TYR A 87 3.21 -5.14 -3.69
N PRO A 88 2.82 -3.91 -3.35
CA PRO A 88 3.72 -2.76 -3.51
C PRO A 88 4.95 -2.87 -2.60
N THR A 89 6.00 -2.12 -2.91
CA THR A 89 7.10 -1.91 -1.93
C THR A 89 6.62 -0.91 -0.89
N VAL A 90 6.85 -1.19 0.39
CA VAL A 90 6.43 -0.34 1.51
C VAL A 90 7.66 0.13 2.28
N ASP A 91 7.83 1.45 2.33
CA ASP A 91 8.87 2.11 3.11
C ASP A 91 8.25 2.70 4.38
N VAL A 92 8.69 2.23 5.54
CA VAL A 92 8.26 2.71 6.87
C VAL A 92 9.31 3.68 7.39
N PHE A 93 8.90 4.93 7.64
CA PHE A 93 9.77 5.96 8.21
C PHE A 93 9.46 6.16 9.68
N ILE A 94 10.49 6.00 10.53
CA ILE A 94 10.44 6.25 11.98
C ILE A 94 11.25 7.50 12.27
N THR A 95 10.57 8.63 12.46
CA THR A 95 11.19 9.92 12.77
C THR A 95 11.42 10.07 14.26
N CYS A 96 12.65 10.42 14.65
CA CYS A 96 13.06 10.62 16.03
C CYS A 96 13.80 11.97 16.14
N CYS A 97 13.50 12.76 17.18
CA CYS A 97 14.10 14.07 17.39
C CYS A 97 14.81 14.24 18.74
N ASN A 98 14.62 13.33 19.70
CA ASN A 98 15.44 13.13 20.91
C ASN A 98 14.82 12.06 21.87
N GLU A 99 14.05 11.13 21.33
CA GLU A 99 13.41 10.08 22.12
C GLU A 99 14.44 9.07 22.66
N PRO A 100 14.16 8.41 23.80
CA PRO A 100 15.00 7.35 24.32
C PRO A 100 15.21 6.22 23.29
N VAL A 101 16.45 5.76 23.17
CA VAL A 101 16.86 4.72 22.21
C VAL A 101 16.02 3.45 22.34
N ASP A 102 15.67 3.05 23.57
CA ASP A 102 14.88 1.85 23.84
C ASP A 102 13.49 1.89 23.19
N ILE A 103 12.82 3.05 23.23
CA ILE A 103 11.47 3.23 22.65
C ILE A 103 11.53 3.16 21.13
N VAL A 104 12.57 3.77 20.55
CA VAL A 104 12.79 3.73 19.09
C VAL A 104 13.15 2.30 18.66
N ALA A 105 13.96 1.58 19.45
CA ALA A 105 14.32 0.20 19.19
C ALA A 105 13.11 -0.74 19.21
N GLU A 106 12.21 -0.58 20.19
CA GLU A 106 10.96 -1.34 20.25
C GLU A 106 10.07 -1.06 19.03
N THR A 107 9.95 0.21 18.65
CA THR A 107 9.15 0.64 17.49
C THR A 107 9.73 0.07 16.19
N ALA A 108 11.05 0.14 16.02
CA ALA A 108 11.74 -0.43 14.86
C ALA A 108 11.63 -1.96 14.81
N SER A 109 11.76 -2.64 15.96
CA SER A 109 11.57 -4.09 16.04
C SER A 109 10.13 -4.50 15.70
N ALA A 110 9.13 -3.73 16.15
CA ALA A 110 7.73 -3.95 15.80
C ALA A 110 7.48 -3.73 14.30
N ALA A 111 8.10 -2.70 13.71
CA ALA A 111 8.00 -2.42 12.28
C ALA A 111 8.57 -3.56 11.43
N LEU A 112 9.73 -4.12 11.81
CA LEU A 112 10.34 -5.26 11.10
C LEU A 112 9.51 -6.56 11.20
N LYS A 113 8.71 -6.70 12.26
CA LYS A 113 7.83 -7.87 12.48
C LYS A 113 6.44 -7.74 11.85
N MET A 114 6.19 -6.70 11.05
CA MET A 114 4.94 -6.58 10.31
C MET A 114 4.73 -7.79 9.39
N ASP A 115 3.47 -8.24 9.28
CA ASP A 115 3.08 -9.34 8.39
C ASP A 115 3.10 -8.86 6.93
N TYR A 116 4.31 -8.79 6.36
CA TYR A 116 4.57 -8.34 5.00
C TYR A 116 5.77 -9.08 4.39
N PRO A 117 5.82 -9.25 3.06
CA PRO A 117 6.99 -9.83 2.42
C PRO A 117 8.29 -9.06 2.76
N VAL A 118 9.23 -9.75 3.39
CA VAL A 118 10.54 -9.20 3.82
C VAL A 118 11.37 -8.61 2.68
N THR A 119 11.11 -9.01 1.44
CA THR A 119 11.79 -8.46 0.25
C THR A 119 11.24 -7.10 -0.21
N LYS A 120 10.08 -6.70 0.31
CA LYS A 120 9.34 -5.49 -0.08
C LYS A 120 9.11 -4.51 1.05
N LEU A 121 9.33 -4.92 2.30
CA LEU A 121 9.29 -4.05 3.46
C LEU A 121 10.67 -3.41 3.66
N ARG A 122 10.72 -2.10 3.85
CA ARG A 122 11.92 -1.38 4.24
C ARG A 122 11.61 -0.47 5.42
N VAL A 123 12.47 -0.47 6.41
CA VAL A 123 12.32 0.36 7.61
C VAL A 123 13.49 1.33 7.67
N TYR A 124 13.18 2.61 7.80
CA TYR A 124 14.14 3.71 7.87
C TYR A 124 13.97 4.45 9.19
N ILE A 125 15.07 4.61 9.93
CA ILE A 125 15.13 5.44 11.14
C ILE A 125 15.70 6.79 10.72
N LEU A 126 14.93 7.86 10.94
CA LEU A 126 15.28 9.24 10.64
C LEU A 126 15.57 9.96 11.96
N ASP A 127 16.84 10.04 12.33
CA ASP A 127 17.30 10.68 13.57
C ASP A 127 17.75 12.12 13.32
N ASP A 128 16.91 13.09 13.72
CA ASP A 128 17.23 14.52 13.65
C ASP A 128 18.19 14.95 14.78
N GLY A 129 18.32 14.15 15.84
CA GLY A 129 19.20 14.40 16.98
C GLY A 129 20.68 14.04 16.74
N ASN A 130 20.97 13.31 15.64
CA ASN A 130 22.29 12.81 15.28
C ASN A 130 23.02 12.10 16.44
N SER A 131 22.30 11.22 17.14
CA SER A 131 22.80 10.47 18.28
C SER A 131 23.62 9.26 17.83
N ALA A 132 24.85 9.16 18.33
CA ALA A 132 25.72 8.01 18.06
C ALA A 132 25.12 6.69 18.61
N GLU A 133 24.40 6.75 19.72
CA GLU A 133 23.72 5.60 20.32
C GLU A 133 22.58 5.11 19.43
N MET A 134 21.80 6.05 18.86
CA MET A 134 20.71 5.72 17.94
C MET A 134 21.23 5.06 16.66
N ARG A 135 22.34 5.56 16.13
CA ARG A 135 23.03 4.94 15.00
C ARG A 135 23.49 3.52 15.32
N SER A 136 24.15 3.32 16.47
CA SER A 136 24.63 1.99 16.87
C SER A 136 23.47 0.99 17.05
N MET A 137 22.37 1.43 17.66
CA MET A 137 21.16 0.63 17.80
C MET A 137 20.55 0.25 16.44
N ALA A 138 20.46 1.21 15.52
CA ALA A 138 19.96 0.96 14.16
C ALA A 138 20.83 -0.06 13.40
N GLU A 139 22.15 0.05 13.49
CA GLU A 139 23.10 -0.90 12.89
C GLU A 139 22.94 -2.30 13.50
N GLN A 140 22.79 -2.39 14.82
CA GLN A 140 22.56 -3.67 15.51
C GLN A 140 21.24 -4.33 15.10
N LEU A 141 20.15 -3.56 15.02
CA LEU A 141 18.86 -4.07 14.55
C LEU A 141 18.92 -4.55 13.10
N CYS A 142 19.60 -3.81 12.22
CA CYS A 142 19.81 -4.21 10.84
C CYS A 142 20.56 -5.55 10.74
N LEU A 143 21.62 -5.74 11.53
CA LEU A 143 22.35 -7.00 11.59
C LEU A 143 21.48 -8.16 12.10
N GLN A 144 20.64 -7.92 13.11
CA GLN A 144 19.71 -8.92 13.64
C GLN A 144 18.65 -9.30 12.60
N ASP A 145 18.11 -8.33 11.87
CA ASP A 145 17.13 -8.56 10.80
C ASP A 145 17.73 -9.35 9.63
N LEU A 146 18.97 -9.05 9.26
CA LEU A 146 19.72 -9.80 8.24
C LEU A 146 19.92 -11.28 8.63
N GLN A 147 20.02 -11.56 9.93
CA GLN A 147 20.12 -12.91 10.47
C GLN A 147 18.76 -13.59 10.66
N SER A 148 17.65 -12.90 10.38
CA SER A 148 16.32 -13.46 10.58
C SER A 148 16.07 -14.69 9.67
N PRO A 149 15.42 -15.76 10.17
CA PRO A 149 15.12 -16.94 9.36
C PRO A 149 14.21 -16.64 8.16
N ALA A 150 13.40 -15.58 8.23
CA ALA A 150 12.54 -15.15 7.14
C ALA A 150 13.37 -14.55 5.99
N LEU A 151 14.30 -13.66 6.29
CA LEU A 151 15.15 -13.04 5.28
C LEU A 151 16.17 -14.02 4.70
N GLN A 152 16.75 -14.91 5.52
CA GLN A 152 17.64 -15.99 5.05
C GLN A 152 16.95 -16.88 4.01
N ARG A 153 15.71 -17.34 4.30
CA ARG A 153 14.91 -18.12 3.34
C ARG A 153 14.63 -17.34 2.04
N ALA A 154 14.36 -16.04 2.14
CA ALA A 154 14.15 -15.20 0.97
C ALA A 154 15.44 -15.06 0.14
N ALA A 155 16.58 -14.86 0.79
CA ALA A 155 17.89 -14.78 0.15
C ALA A 155 18.26 -16.10 -0.55
N ASP A 156 18.04 -17.24 0.10
CA ASP A 156 18.30 -18.57 -0.48
C ASP A 156 17.44 -18.83 -1.72
N ARG A 157 16.15 -18.45 -1.67
CA ARG A 157 15.25 -18.54 -2.83
C ARG A 157 15.75 -17.69 -4.00
N LEU A 158 16.17 -16.45 -3.74
CA LEU A 158 16.72 -15.55 -4.75
C LEU A 158 18.03 -16.10 -5.33
N ASN A 159 18.92 -16.61 -4.48
CA ASN A 159 20.18 -17.21 -4.89
C ASN A 159 19.96 -18.44 -5.79
N THR A 160 19.06 -19.35 -5.38
CA THR A 160 18.71 -20.54 -6.17
C THR A 160 18.17 -20.16 -7.55
N THR A 161 17.31 -19.14 -7.59
CA THR A 161 16.75 -18.62 -8.84
C THR A 161 17.84 -18.02 -9.73
N ARG A 162 18.74 -17.21 -9.15
CA ARG A 162 19.90 -16.63 -9.85
C ARG A 162 20.82 -17.71 -10.43
N TYR A 163 21.13 -18.75 -9.65
CA TYR A 163 21.95 -19.87 -10.13
C TYR A 163 21.30 -20.59 -11.32
N ARG A 164 19.99 -20.86 -11.25
CA ARG A 164 19.26 -21.48 -12.37
C ARG A 164 19.26 -20.62 -13.63
N LEU A 165 19.09 -19.32 -13.50
CA LEU A 165 19.08 -18.39 -14.64
C LEU A 165 20.47 -18.31 -15.27
N THR A 166 21.51 -18.20 -14.45
CA THR A 166 22.90 -18.15 -14.93
C THR A 166 23.33 -19.45 -15.61
N SER A 167 22.93 -20.62 -15.09
CA SER A 167 23.22 -21.90 -15.74
C SER A 167 22.52 -22.04 -17.10
N ARG A 168 21.25 -21.64 -17.20
CA ARG A 168 20.51 -21.63 -18.48
C ARG A 168 21.11 -20.68 -19.49
N LEU A 169 21.56 -19.51 -19.04
CA LEU A 169 22.21 -18.52 -19.90
C LEU A 169 23.51 -19.09 -20.49
N GLY A 170 24.32 -19.78 -19.68
CA GLY A 170 25.52 -20.48 -20.16
C GLY A 170 25.21 -21.58 -21.19
N GLN A 171 24.17 -22.39 -20.95
CA GLN A 171 23.71 -23.40 -21.92
C GLN A 171 23.29 -22.77 -23.25
N MET A 172 22.55 -21.65 -23.21
CA MET A 172 22.15 -20.95 -24.43
C MET A 172 23.33 -20.33 -25.17
N GLN A 173 24.35 -19.85 -24.45
CA GLN A 173 25.58 -19.33 -25.05
C GLN A 173 26.39 -20.44 -25.73
N ALA A 174 26.51 -21.61 -25.12
CA ALA A 174 27.16 -22.77 -25.73
C ALA A 174 26.43 -23.21 -27.01
N LEU A 175 25.10 -23.36 -26.94
CA LEU A 175 24.28 -23.69 -28.12
C LEU A 175 24.40 -22.65 -29.24
N ARG A 176 24.57 -21.36 -28.90
CA ARG A 176 24.79 -20.30 -29.89
C ARG A 176 26.11 -20.47 -30.62
N GLU A 177 27.18 -20.86 -29.93
CA GLU A 177 28.48 -21.13 -30.56
C GLU A 177 28.41 -22.36 -31.47
N ASP A 178 27.77 -23.45 -30.99
CA ASP A 178 27.54 -24.65 -31.80
C ASP A 178 26.72 -24.33 -33.07
N LEU A 179 25.67 -23.51 -32.95
CA LEU A 179 24.86 -23.08 -34.10
C LEU A 179 25.65 -22.20 -35.07
N ALA A 180 26.50 -21.30 -34.58
CA ALA A 180 27.36 -20.46 -35.42
C ALA A 180 28.41 -21.28 -36.17
N GLU A 181 28.97 -22.32 -35.53
CA GLU A 181 29.85 -23.29 -36.19
C GLU A 181 29.11 -24.05 -37.29
N VAL A 182 27.91 -24.57 -37.00
CA VAL A 182 27.06 -25.26 -37.98
C VAL A 182 26.69 -24.34 -39.14
N GLU A 183 26.35 -23.08 -38.89
CA GLU A 183 26.06 -22.09 -39.94
C GLU A 183 27.29 -21.77 -40.80
N GLY A 184 28.48 -21.70 -40.19
CA GLY A 184 29.77 -21.60 -40.89
C GLY A 184 30.07 -22.82 -41.77
N ILE A 185 29.77 -24.03 -41.28
CA ILE A 185 29.91 -25.27 -42.06
C ILE A 185 28.90 -25.29 -43.21
N LEU A 186 27.64 -24.95 -42.98
CA LEU A 186 26.58 -24.91 -44.00
C LEU A 186 26.84 -23.84 -45.07
N SER A 187 27.50 -22.73 -44.73
CA SER A 187 27.86 -21.68 -45.70
C SER A 187 29.14 -22.01 -46.49
N SER A 188 30.12 -22.69 -45.87
CA SER A 188 31.36 -23.12 -46.52
C SER A 188 31.18 -24.36 -47.40
N GLN A 189 30.36 -25.32 -46.97
CA GLN A 189 29.83 -26.35 -47.85
C GLN A 189 28.80 -25.68 -48.75
N ARG A 190 29.22 -25.31 -49.95
CA ARG A 190 28.33 -24.87 -51.02
C ARG A 190 27.42 -26.04 -51.39
N LEU A 191 26.42 -26.33 -50.57
CA LEU A 191 25.31 -27.20 -50.90
C LEU A 191 24.66 -26.54 -52.10
N GLN A 192 25.06 -26.96 -53.29
CA GLN A 192 24.25 -26.80 -54.48
C GLN A 192 23.02 -27.67 -54.27
N VAL A 193 22.10 -27.20 -53.44
CA VAL A 193 20.71 -27.62 -53.54
C VAL A 193 20.32 -27.16 -54.94
N LYS A 194 20.35 -28.10 -55.88
CA LYS A 194 19.72 -27.91 -57.18
C LYS A 194 18.26 -27.71 -56.83
N SER A 195 17.84 -26.45 -56.71
CA SER A 195 16.46 -26.06 -56.56
C SER A 195 15.77 -26.46 -57.86
N THR A 196 15.42 -27.74 -57.97
CA THR A 196 14.56 -28.22 -59.03
C THR A 196 13.20 -27.61 -58.73
N TYR A 197 12.78 -26.66 -59.56
CA TYR A 197 11.48 -25.98 -59.41
C TYR A 197 10.32 -26.99 -59.27
N ASP A 198 10.43 -28.19 -59.86
CA ASP A 198 9.46 -29.30 -59.69
C ASP A 198 9.28 -29.79 -58.25
N ALA A 199 10.33 -29.78 -57.43
CA ALA A 199 10.24 -30.22 -56.04
C ALA A 199 9.50 -29.20 -55.16
N LEU A 200 9.62 -27.90 -55.48
CA LEU A 200 8.88 -26.83 -54.80
C LEU A 200 7.39 -26.88 -55.14
N THR A 201 7.02 -27.17 -56.39
CA THR A 201 5.61 -27.38 -56.78
C THR A 201 4.98 -28.58 -56.09
N GLN A 202 5.74 -29.67 -55.87
CA GLN A 202 5.25 -30.85 -55.16
C GLN A 202 5.00 -30.57 -53.67
N VAL A 203 5.88 -29.80 -53.01
CA VAL A 203 5.72 -29.41 -51.60
C VAL A 203 4.61 -28.37 -51.43
N MET A 204 4.52 -27.36 -52.31
CA MET A 204 3.42 -26.38 -52.27
C MET A 204 2.06 -27.03 -52.52
N GLY A 205 1.97 -28.00 -53.43
CA GLY A 205 0.73 -28.76 -53.64
C GLY A 205 0.29 -29.58 -52.41
N TRP A 206 1.22 -29.97 -51.54
CA TRP A 206 0.91 -30.64 -50.27
C TRP A 206 0.25 -29.69 -49.27
N PHE A 207 0.68 -28.43 -49.24
CA PHE A 207 0.04 -27.39 -48.43
C PHE A 207 -1.36 -27.06 -48.98
N ASP A 208 -1.53 -26.85 -50.28
CA ASP A 208 -2.85 -26.54 -50.87
C ASP A 208 -3.89 -27.66 -50.71
N ALA A 209 -3.46 -28.93 -50.71
CA ALA A 209 -4.36 -30.07 -50.49
C ALA A 209 -4.82 -30.23 -49.02
N SER A 210 -4.07 -29.66 -48.07
CA SER A 210 -4.29 -29.88 -46.63
C SER A 210 -5.26 -28.91 -45.95
N TRP A 211 -5.69 -27.83 -46.64
CA TRP A 211 -6.57 -26.80 -46.08
C TRP A 211 -8.02 -26.84 -46.57
N HIS A 212 -8.41 -27.88 -47.34
CA HIS A 212 -9.75 -28.04 -47.93
C HIS A 212 -10.52 -29.30 -47.48
N GLN A 213 -10.20 -29.87 -46.31
CA GLN A 213 -11.09 -30.78 -45.57
C GLN A 213 -11.53 -30.12 -44.26
#